data_AF-A0A0F7P6K5-F1
#
_entry.id   AF-A0A0F7P6K5-F1
#
_cell.length_a   1.000
_cell.length_b   1.000
_cell.length_c   1.000
_cell.angle_alpha   90.00
_cell.angle_beta   90.00
_cell.angle_gamma   90.00
#
_symmetry.space_group_name_H-M   'P 1'
#
loop_
_entity.id
_entity.type
_entity.pdbx_description
1 polymer ?
#
loop_
_entity_poly.entity_id
_entity_poly.type
_entity_poly.pdbx_seq_one_letter_code
_entity_poly.pdbx_strand_id
1 'polypeptide(L)'
;MFQHSGRTAEADVEYDLVPSSDLEHITDFRGPQLSFEFAIPAFAEDALAKHITTAGVPWEQPRYDDPVADISEPNHRGALADRYDSISEPEPINTILASVTEAITADGAPENEGLTTNDLSVETVALLESDPGAVPTFRGIAIVRDVPEGEHRLTVNGAGVEPHSETLTVGPRDGGPTIAGVEGEIPLVARENATKLEVDPAGSDTDITDVAVEDDFAGRLYDAPIDGPDAVYVHRGGAYTTEVRDADGEIGAVRVNPSGDGRVRLEAPQTGKASLAKYLADVADETAAAVAAVGDGDDGEVGDESPMTGPGNAVRGLATALEAVGEAARRAAERAAEGKRGRADENLDAVRDQLERVQSQLIEASEGLPDDLERAIGHRLEQVNRRSEQALAATKL
;
A
#
# COMPACT_ATOMS: atom_id res chain seq x y z
N MET A 1 -44.37 19.34 -36.33
CA MET A 1 -44.80 20.72 -36.61
C MET A 1 -44.82 21.48 -35.28
N PHE A 2 -43.76 22.23 -34.98
CA PHE A 2 -43.68 23.05 -33.77
C PHE A 2 -44.17 24.47 -34.11
N GLN A 3 -45.38 24.84 -33.67
CA GLN A 3 -45.89 26.21 -33.80
C GLN A 3 -45.83 26.92 -32.46
N HIS A 4 -44.99 27.95 -32.36
CA HIS A 4 -44.91 28.86 -31.22
C HIS A 4 -45.79 30.08 -31.49
N SER A 5 -46.85 30.26 -30.71
CA SER A 5 -47.83 31.34 -30.89
C SER A 5 -47.29 32.68 -30.38
N GLY A 6 -46.84 33.57 -31.27
CA GLY A 6 -46.46 34.93 -30.87
C GLY A 6 -45.71 35.82 -31.85
N ARG A 7 -45.78 35.63 -33.19
CA ARG A 7 -45.13 36.54 -34.16
C ARG A 7 -46.03 36.88 -35.36
N THR A 8 -45.95 38.13 -35.81
CA THR A 8 -46.83 38.76 -36.83
C THR A 8 -46.08 39.12 -38.13
N ALA A 9 -45.11 38.31 -38.55
CA ALA A 9 -44.40 38.48 -39.83
C ALA A 9 -44.33 37.14 -40.58
N GLU A 10 -44.49 37.16 -41.91
CA GLU A 10 -44.25 36.03 -42.81
C GLU A 10 -42.76 35.63 -42.73
N ALA A 11 -42.41 34.77 -41.79
CA ALA A 11 -41.07 34.19 -41.67
C ALA A 11 -41.15 32.70 -41.30
N ASP A 12 -42.26 32.04 -41.64
CA ASP A 12 -42.39 30.60 -41.51
C ASP A 12 -41.71 29.96 -42.72
N VAL A 13 -40.42 29.69 -42.59
CA VAL A 13 -39.71 28.81 -43.51
C VAL A 13 -40.12 27.38 -43.16
N GLU A 14 -40.79 26.71 -44.09
CA GLU A 14 -41.12 25.29 -43.96
C GLU A 14 -39.84 24.48 -44.23
N TYR A 15 -39.36 23.75 -43.21
CA TYR A 15 -38.19 22.90 -43.31
C TYR A 15 -38.63 21.45 -43.45
N ASP A 16 -38.12 20.77 -44.47
CA ASP A 16 -38.19 19.32 -44.56
C ASP A 16 -37.18 18.70 -43.60
N LEU A 17 -37.66 17.80 -42.74
CA LEU A 17 -36.80 17.00 -41.87
C LEU A 17 -36.38 15.75 -42.63
N VAL A 18 -35.07 15.58 -42.84
CA VAL A 18 -34.47 14.40 -43.46
C VAL A 18 -33.49 13.72 -42.49
N PRO A 19 -33.24 12.40 -42.63
CA PRO A 19 -32.21 11.71 -41.86
C PRO A 19 -30.84 12.38 -42.03
N SER A 20 -30.05 12.45 -40.96
CA SER A 20 -28.71 13.06 -40.98
C SER A 20 -27.77 12.34 -41.93
N SER A 21 -27.89 11.01 -42.07
CA SER A 21 -27.12 10.19 -43.03
C SER A 21 -27.27 10.68 -44.47
N ASP A 22 -28.43 11.21 -44.82
CA ASP A 22 -28.70 11.72 -46.17
C ASP A 22 -28.03 13.09 -46.40
N LEU A 23 -27.56 13.75 -45.34
CA LEU A 23 -26.94 15.07 -45.33
C LEU A 23 -25.41 15.02 -45.18
N GLU A 24 -24.81 13.87 -44.87
CA GLU A 24 -23.37 13.70 -44.64
C GLU A 24 -22.48 14.06 -45.85
N HIS A 25 -23.09 14.19 -47.03
CA HIS A 25 -22.43 14.66 -48.25
C HIS A 25 -22.13 16.18 -48.23
N ILE A 26 -22.71 16.93 -47.30
CA ILE A 26 -22.38 18.34 -47.08
C ILE A 26 -20.99 18.37 -46.43
N THR A 27 -20.14 19.31 -46.84
CA THR A 27 -18.76 19.38 -46.32
C THR A 27 -18.43 20.75 -45.71
N ASP A 28 -19.37 21.69 -45.76
CA ASP A 28 -19.19 23.07 -45.31
C ASP A 28 -20.56 23.73 -45.05
N PHE A 29 -20.69 24.45 -43.94
CA PHE A 29 -21.89 25.24 -43.61
C PHE A 29 -21.58 26.73 -43.73
N ARG A 30 -22.26 27.40 -44.65
CA ARG A 30 -22.08 28.83 -44.92
C ARG A 30 -23.25 29.64 -44.39
N GLY A 31 -22.99 30.58 -43.50
CA GLY A 31 -24.01 31.47 -42.95
C GLY A 31 -23.45 32.46 -41.93
N PRO A 32 -24.23 33.50 -41.57
CA PRO A 32 -23.86 34.40 -40.49
C PRO A 32 -23.73 33.61 -39.18
N GLN A 33 -22.55 33.66 -38.56
CA GLN A 33 -22.33 33.05 -37.26
C GLN A 33 -22.99 33.87 -36.16
N LEU A 34 -23.43 33.19 -35.09
CA LEU A 34 -23.87 33.86 -33.88
C LEU A 34 -22.66 34.55 -33.24
N SER A 35 -22.62 35.88 -33.28
CA SER A 35 -21.64 36.68 -32.56
C SER A 35 -22.14 37.03 -31.17
N PHE A 36 -21.25 37.02 -30.17
CA PHE A 36 -21.57 37.59 -28.86
C PHE A 36 -21.76 39.10 -28.95
N GLU A 37 -22.58 39.66 -28.07
CA GLU A 37 -22.83 41.11 -28.00
C GLU A 37 -21.67 41.88 -27.34
N PHE A 38 -20.63 41.19 -26.85
CA PHE A 38 -19.43 41.78 -26.27
C PHE A 38 -18.18 41.46 -27.10
N ALA A 39 -17.27 42.43 -27.19
CA ALA A 39 -16.03 42.31 -27.95
C ALA A 39 -15.05 41.37 -27.24
N ILE A 40 -14.75 40.21 -27.85
CA ILE A 40 -13.66 39.33 -27.46
C ILE A 40 -12.37 39.85 -28.13
N PRO A 41 -11.25 40.03 -27.40
CA PRO A 41 -9.98 40.39 -28.03
C PRO A 41 -9.55 39.31 -29.03
N ALA A 42 -9.22 39.71 -30.27
CA ALA A 42 -8.95 38.79 -31.38
C ALA A 42 -7.90 37.69 -31.08
N PHE A 43 -6.89 37.99 -30.27
CA PHE A 43 -5.86 37.00 -29.90
C PHE A 43 -6.38 35.89 -28.97
N ALA A 44 -7.45 36.15 -28.21
CA ALA A 44 -8.10 35.17 -27.34
C ALA A 44 -9.20 34.40 -28.08
N GLU A 45 -9.82 35.03 -29.09
CA GLU A 45 -10.83 34.41 -29.95
C GLU A 45 -10.25 33.24 -30.75
N ASP A 46 -9.08 33.39 -31.38
CA ASP A 46 -8.44 32.29 -32.14
C ASP A 46 -8.07 31.06 -31.26
N ALA A 47 -7.78 31.27 -29.98
CA ALA A 47 -7.42 30.20 -29.05
C ALA A 47 -8.63 29.42 -28.50
N LEU A 48 -9.79 30.08 -28.41
CA LEU A 48 -11.03 29.56 -27.82
C LEU A 48 -12.11 29.20 -28.86
N ALA A 49 -12.03 29.75 -30.08
CA ALA A 49 -13.01 29.54 -31.15
C ALA A 49 -13.22 28.05 -31.48
N LYS A 50 -12.17 27.24 -31.35
CA LYS A 50 -12.23 25.79 -31.55
C LYS A 50 -13.24 25.05 -30.66
N HIS A 51 -13.64 25.63 -29.52
CA HIS A 51 -14.58 25.02 -28.56
C HIS A 51 -15.95 25.70 -28.49
N ILE A 52 -16.11 26.91 -29.04
CA ILE A 52 -17.31 27.73 -28.85
C ILE A 52 -18.11 27.86 -30.16
N THR A 53 -17.44 27.87 -31.32
CA THR A 53 -18.08 28.05 -32.63
C THR A 53 -17.38 27.17 -33.67
N THR A 54 -17.53 25.85 -33.53
CA THR A 54 -17.10 24.94 -34.59
C THR A 54 -17.98 25.15 -35.82
N ALA A 55 -17.48 25.91 -36.80
CA ALA A 55 -18.02 25.96 -38.16
C ALA A 55 -17.65 24.68 -38.94
N GLY A 56 -17.70 23.53 -38.27
CA GLY A 56 -17.43 22.21 -38.84
C GLY A 56 -18.73 21.45 -39.05
N VAL A 57 -18.68 20.42 -39.88
CA VAL A 57 -19.85 19.59 -40.13
C VAL A 57 -20.16 18.69 -38.91
N PRO A 58 -21.43 18.55 -38.49
CA PRO A 58 -21.79 17.79 -37.29
C PRO A 58 -21.30 16.33 -37.30
N TRP A 59 -21.31 15.66 -38.45
CA TRP A 59 -20.91 14.26 -38.60
C TRP A 59 -19.41 13.99 -38.53
N GLU A 60 -18.56 15.02 -38.54
CA GLU A 60 -17.12 14.84 -38.27
C GLU A 60 -16.78 14.96 -36.78
N GLN A 61 -17.76 15.30 -35.94
CA GLN A 61 -17.54 15.42 -34.50
C GLN A 61 -17.57 14.03 -33.86
N PRO A 62 -16.67 13.71 -32.92
CA PRO A 62 -16.71 12.44 -32.19
C PRO A 62 -18.06 12.12 -31.54
N ARG A 63 -18.81 13.17 -31.16
CA ARG A 63 -20.16 13.07 -30.56
C ARG A 63 -21.24 12.58 -31.53
N TYR A 64 -20.99 12.60 -32.84
CA TYR A 64 -21.92 12.06 -33.82
C TYR A 64 -21.93 10.53 -33.79
N ASP A 65 -20.76 9.92 -33.67
CA ASP A 65 -20.59 8.47 -33.56
C ASP A 65 -20.80 7.96 -32.13
N ASP A 66 -20.34 8.72 -31.12
CA ASP A 66 -20.55 8.43 -29.70
C ASP A 66 -21.18 9.62 -28.97
N PRO A 67 -22.53 9.70 -28.92
CA PRO A 67 -23.23 10.81 -28.28
C PRO A 67 -23.06 10.86 -26.75
N VAL A 68 -22.48 9.82 -26.14
CA VAL A 68 -22.22 9.76 -24.70
C VAL A 68 -20.73 9.88 -24.35
N ALA A 69 -19.88 10.26 -25.29
CA ALA A 69 -18.44 10.38 -25.10
C ALA A 69 -18.03 11.29 -23.92
N ASP A 70 -18.84 12.29 -23.56
CA ASP A 70 -18.55 13.19 -22.42
C ASP A 70 -19.06 12.65 -21.05
N ILE A 71 -19.75 11.51 -21.04
CA ILE A 71 -20.33 10.94 -19.83
C ILE A 71 -19.35 9.94 -19.23
N SER A 72 -18.59 10.37 -18.23
CA SER A 72 -17.61 9.52 -17.53
C SER A 72 -18.21 8.67 -16.41
N GLU A 73 -19.50 8.77 -16.12
CA GLU A 73 -20.17 7.99 -15.07
C GLU A 73 -20.75 6.69 -15.66
N PRO A 74 -20.28 5.50 -15.22
CA PRO A 74 -20.64 4.22 -15.83
C PRO A 74 -22.11 3.84 -15.69
N ASN A 75 -22.74 4.16 -14.56
CA ASN A 75 -24.14 3.82 -14.30
C ASN A 75 -25.08 4.66 -15.17
N HIS A 76 -24.72 5.91 -15.43
CA HIS A 76 -25.42 6.82 -16.31
C HIS A 76 -25.27 6.37 -17.76
N ARG A 77 -24.05 5.97 -18.19
CA ARG A 77 -23.85 5.35 -19.51
C ARG A 77 -24.66 4.06 -19.67
N GLY A 78 -24.64 3.18 -18.67
CA GLY A 78 -25.45 1.95 -18.66
C GLY A 78 -26.95 2.24 -18.76
N ALA A 79 -27.46 3.16 -17.94
CA ALA A 79 -28.87 3.56 -17.99
C ALA A 79 -29.28 4.20 -19.33
N LEU A 80 -28.34 4.86 -20.01
CA LEU A 80 -28.56 5.42 -21.35
C LEU A 80 -28.52 4.33 -22.43
N ALA A 81 -27.61 3.36 -22.34
CA ALA A 81 -27.55 2.19 -23.22
C ALA A 81 -28.82 1.33 -23.11
N ASP A 82 -29.32 1.10 -21.89
CA ASP A 82 -30.59 0.39 -21.63
C ASP A 82 -31.80 1.09 -22.27
N ARG A 83 -31.72 2.42 -22.42
CA ARG A 83 -32.83 3.25 -22.89
C ARG A 83 -32.78 3.51 -24.39
N TYR A 84 -31.59 3.56 -24.99
CA TYR A 84 -31.39 3.96 -26.38
C TYR A 84 -30.47 2.98 -27.11
N ASP A 85 -31.02 2.28 -28.10
CA ASP A 85 -30.28 1.29 -28.92
C ASP A 85 -29.07 1.87 -29.68
N SER A 86 -29.00 3.19 -29.84
CA SER A 86 -27.88 3.90 -30.47
C SER A 86 -26.68 4.08 -29.54
N ILE A 87 -26.81 3.73 -28.26
CA ILE A 87 -25.76 3.85 -27.25
C ILE A 87 -25.30 2.45 -26.90
N SER A 88 -24.06 2.13 -27.24
CA SER A 88 -23.45 0.86 -26.87
C SER A 88 -23.33 0.74 -25.35
N GLU A 89 -23.50 -0.49 -24.84
CA GLU A 89 -23.21 -0.80 -23.45
C GLU A 89 -21.77 -0.40 -23.12
N PRO A 90 -21.51 0.29 -21.99
CA PRO A 90 -20.15 0.67 -21.64
C PRO A 90 -19.29 -0.60 -21.49
N GLU A 91 -18.04 -0.56 -21.99
CA GLU A 91 -17.07 -1.60 -21.65
C GLU A 91 -16.93 -1.72 -20.12
N PRO A 92 -16.58 -2.89 -19.55
CA PRO A 92 -16.47 -3.05 -18.11
C PRO A 92 -15.50 -2.01 -17.51
N ILE A 93 -16.03 -1.12 -16.66
CA ILE A 93 -15.26 -0.07 -15.99
C ILE A 93 -14.92 -0.57 -14.59
N ASN A 94 -13.78 -1.24 -14.42
CA ASN A 94 -13.27 -1.49 -13.07
C ASN A 94 -12.60 -0.23 -12.53
N THR A 95 -12.60 -0.08 -11.21
CA THR A 95 -12.00 1.06 -10.52
C THR A 95 -11.01 0.56 -9.50
N ILE A 96 -9.84 1.17 -9.46
CA ILE A 96 -8.87 1.01 -8.38
C ILE A 96 -8.96 2.22 -7.46
N LEU A 97 -9.02 1.97 -6.16
CA LEU A 97 -9.06 2.99 -5.11
C LEU A 97 -7.88 2.79 -4.14
N ALA A 98 -7.19 3.89 -3.81
CA ALA A 98 -6.19 3.91 -2.74
C ALA A 98 -6.23 5.23 -1.97
N SER A 99 -6.03 5.15 -0.66
CA SER A 99 -5.65 6.28 0.19
C SER A 99 -4.13 6.34 0.25
N VAL A 100 -3.55 7.47 -0.13
CA VAL A 100 -2.11 7.69 -0.15
C VAL A 100 -1.75 8.58 1.03
N THR A 101 -0.85 8.09 1.88
CA THR A 101 -0.44 8.72 3.13
C THR A 101 1.08 8.85 3.18
N GLU A 102 1.59 9.50 4.24
CA GLU A 102 3.02 9.61 4.53
C GLU A 102 3.35 8.79 5.79
N ALA A 103 4.30 7.87 5.67
CA ALA A 103 4.89 7.16 6.80
C ALA A 103 5.86 8.06 7.56
N ILE A 104 5.61 8.24 8.85
CA ILE A 104 6.43 9.05 9.76
C ILE A 104 6.74 8.26 11.03
N THR A 105 7.72 8.72 11.82
CA THR A 105 8.01 8.13 13.14
C THR A 105 6.85 8.32 14.11
N ALA A 106 6.52 7.29 14.87
CA ALA A 106 5.51 7.40 15.92
C ALA A 106 6.10 8.04 17.19
N ASP A 107 5.43 9.06 17.75
CA ASP A 107 5.80 9.68 19.03
C ASP A 107 5.81 8.67 20.21
N GLY A 108 5.14 7.54 20.02
CA GLY A 108 5.01 6.47 21.01
C GLY A 108 6.02 5.34 20.89
N ALA A 109 6.86 5.35 19.86
CA ALA A 109 7.85 4.32 19.63
C ALA A 109 9.23 4.77 20.12
N PRO A 110 10.10 3.83 20.55
CA PRO A 110 11.50 4.13 20.74
C PRO A 110 12.16 4.66 19.46
N GLU A 111 13.32 5.29 19.61
CA GLU A 111 14.03 5.89 18.48
C GLU A 111 14.35 4.84 17.41
N ASN A 112 13.85 5.06 16.19
CA ASN A 112 13.98 4.16 15.05
C ASN A 112 13.27 2.80 15.17
N GLU A 113 12.23 2.71 16.00
CA GLU A 113 11.56 1.43 16.29
C GLU A 113 10.07 1.40 15.93
N GLY A 114 9.54 2.43 15.24
CA GLY A 114 8.13 2.40 14.89
C GLY A 114 7.61 3.61 14.13
N LEU A 115 6.56 3.35 13.36
CA LEU A 115 5.93 4.31 12.49
C LEU A 115 4.46 4.53 12.83
N THR A 116 3.92 5.58 12.23
CA THR A 116 2.50 5.81 12.01
C THR A 116 2.35 6.46 10.64
N THR A 117 1.13 6.54 10.13
CA THR A 117 0.84 7.26 8.88
C THR A 117 0.10 8.56 9.15
N ASN A 118 0.26 9.52 8.24
CA ASN A 118 -0.39 10.83 8.27
C ASN A 118 -0.84 11.25 6.86
N ASP A 119 -1.73 12.24 6.81
CA ASP A 119 -2.12 12.87 5.54
C ASP A 119 -0.89 13.48 4.83
N LEU A 120 -0.78 13.24 3.52
CA LEU A 120 0.24 13.86 2.69
C LEU A 120 0.03 15.37 2.57
N SER A 121 1.13 16.12 2.67
CA SER A 121 1.12 17.58 2.48
C SER A 121 1.05 18.01 1.01
N VAL A 122 1.29 17.08 0.08
CA VAL A 122 1.32 17.31 -1.36
C VAL A 122 0.50 16.25 -2.09
N GLU A 123 -0.18 16.65 -3.16
CA GLU A 123 -0.83 15.67 -4.05
C GLU A 123 0.21 14.89 -4.83
N THR A 124 -0.12 13.63 -5.09
CA THR A 124 0.71 12.67 -5.81
C THR A 124 0.02 12.27 -7.11
N VAL A 125 0.68 11.41 -7.88
CA VAL A 125 0.16 10.88 -9.13
C VAL A 125 0.23 9.36 -9.07
N ALA A 126 -0.90 8.72 -9.32
CA ALA A 126 -1.01 7.30 -9.59
C ALA A 126 -0.89 7.05 -11.09
N LEU A 127 -0.14 6.02 -11.46
CA LEU A 127 0.05 5.54 -12.82
C LEU A 127 -0.21 4.04 -12.87
N LEU A 128 -1.08 3.61 -13.78
CA LEU A 128 -1.25 2.19 -14.09
C LEU A 128 -0.42 1.86 -15.32
N GLU A 129 0.51 0.90 -15.25
CA GLU A 129 1.42 0.65 -16.38
C GLU A 129 0.73 0.14 -17.65
N SER A 130 -0.36 -0.60 -17.49
CA SER A 130 -1.15 -1.14 -18.61
C SER A 130 -1.92 -0.06 -19.37
N ASP A 131 -2.23 1.06 -18.72
CA ASP A 131 -2.89 2.23 -19.30
C ASP A 131 -2.24 3.51 -18.73
N PRO A 132 -1.18 4.03 -19.37
CA PRO A 132 -0.25 4.99 -18.78
C PRO A 132 -0.79 6.42 -18.62
N GLY A 133 -2.08 6.59 -18.32
CA GLY A 133 -2.67 7.85 -17.88
C GLY A 133 -2.25 8.20 -16.45
N ALA A 134 -1.67 9.39 -16.27
CA ALA A 134 -1.37 9.94 -14.96
C ALA A 134 -2.66 10.41 -14.26
N VAL A 135 -3.02 9.77 -13.15
CA VAL A 135 -4.18 10.12 -12.32
C VAL A 135 -3.71 10.88 -11.09
N PRO A 136 -4.04 12.17 -10.93
CA PRO A 136 -3.68 12.91 -9.73
C PRO A 136 -4.50 12.42 -8.53
N THR A 137 -3.90 12.45 -7.34
CA THR A 137 -4.66 12.30 -6.10
C THR A 137 -5.41 13.58 -5.76
N PHE A 138 -6.49 13.42 -4.99
CA PHE A 138 -7.19 14.52 -4.35
C PHE A 138 -7.40 14.20 -2.88
N ARG A 139 -6.82 15.02 -2.00
CA ARG A 139 -6.77 14.79 -0.55
C ARG A 139 -6.16 13.42 -0.23
N GLY A 140 -5.11 13.04 -0.95
CA GLY A 140 -4.47 11.73 -0.82
C GLY A 140 -5.25 10.58 -1.46
N ILE A 141 -6.44 10.78 -2.02
CA ILE A 141 -7.20 9.68 -2.64
C ILE A 141 -6.86 9.54 -4.13
N ALA A 142 -6.42 8.36 -4.55
CA ALA A 142 -6.25 7.96 -5.94
C ALA A 142 -7.47 7.17 -6.42
N ILE A 143 -8.04 7.53 -7.57
CA ILE A 143 -9.15 6.82 -8.21
C ILE A 143 -8.81 6.56 -9.68
N VAL A 144 -8.30 5.38 -9.99
CA VAL A 144 -8.04 4.96 -11.38
C VAL A 144 -9.29 4.27 -11.90
N ARG A 145 -9.86 4.77 -12.99
CA ARG A 145 -11.08 4.25 -13.61
C ARG A 145 -10.74 3.57 -14.92
N ASP A 146 -11.74 2.89 -15.48
CA ASP A 146 -11.68 2.26 -16.81
C ASP A 146 -10.57 1.20 -16.89
N VAL A 147 -10.36 0.48 -15.78
CA VAL A 147 -9.28 -0.51 -15.68
C VAL A 147 -9.74 -1.84 -16.25
N PRO A 148 -9.02 -2.44 -17.22
CA PRO A 148 -9.31 -3.78 -17.70
C PRO A 148 -9.26 -4.82 -16.58
N GLU A 149 -9.88 -5.99 -16.80
CA GLU A 149 -9.65 -7.13 -15.91
C GLU A 149 -8.25 -7.71 -16.15
N GLY A 150 -7.61 -8.20 -15.08
CA GLY A 150 -6.30 -8.85 -15.16
C GLY A 150 -5.30 -8.32 -14.14
N GLU A 151 -4.03 -8.63 -14.39
CA GLU A 151 -2.91 -8.18 -13.55
C GLU A 151 -2.40 -6.83 -14.01
N HIS A 152 -2.19 -5.94 -13.04
CA HIS A 152 -1.71 -4.58 -13.28
C HIS A 152 -0.62 -4.21 -12.29
N ARG A 153 0.21 -3.23 -12.69
CA ARG A 153 1.15 -2.57 -11.80
C ARG A 153 0.71 -1.13 -11.56
N LEU A 154 0.43 -0.80 -10.31
CA LEU A 154 0.12 0.55 -9.87
C LEU A 154 1.37 1.17 -9.30
N THR A 155 1.72 2.37 -9.77
CA THR A 155 2.83 3.15 -9.23
C THR A 155 2.32 4.51 -8.76
N VAL A 156 2.61 4.86 -7.51
CA VAL A 156 2.28 6.17 -6.94
C VAL A 156 3.58 6.94 -6.69
N ASN A 157 3.63 8.20 -7.15
CA ASN A 157 4.82 9.05 -7.00
C ASN A 157 4.43 10.51 -6.78
N GLY A 158 5.27 11.25 -6.07
CA GLY A 158 5.04 12.64 -5.71
C GLY A 158 6.33 13.44 -5.51
N ALA A 159 6.18 14.75 -5.34
CA ALA A 159 7.29 15.59 -4.96
C ALA A 159 7.71 15.30 -3.50
N GLY A 160 9.02 15.17 -3.24
CA GLY A 160 9.55 14.99 -1.88
C GLY A 160 9.45 13.58 -1.30
N VAL A 161 8.72 12.67 -1.96
CA VAL A 161 8.58 11.26 -1.55
C VAL A 161 9.22 10.31 -2.55
N GLU A 162 9.58 9.11 -2.11
CA GLU A 162 9.99 8.00 -2.97
C GLU A 162 8.76 7.32 -3.61
N PRO A 163 8.90 6.76 -4.82
CA PRO A 163 7.79 6.09 -5.49
C PRO A 163 7.44 4.77 -4.78
N HIS A 164 6.15 4.45 -4.75
CA HIS A 164 5.63 3.16 -4.36
C HIS A 164 5.13 2.44 -5.62
N SER A 165 5.42 1.14 -5.74
CA SER A 165 4.92 0.32 -6.85
C SER A 165 4.46 -1.02 -6.29
N GLU A 166 3.28 -1.46 -6.68
CA GLU A 166 2.74 -2.77 -6.29
C GLU A 166 2.03 -3.44 -7.47
N THR A 167 2.01 -4.77 -7.44
CA THR A 167 1.22 -5.60 -8.36
C THR A 167 -0.16 -5.81 -7.75
N LEU A 168 -1.23 -5.71 -8.55
CA LEU A 168 -2.59 -6.01 -8.11
C LEU A 168 -3.41 -6.69 -9.21
N THR A 169 -4.38 -7.49 -8.81
CA THR A 169 -5.30 -8.16 -9.73
C THR A 169 -6.67 -7.48 -9.70
N VAL A 170 -7.12 -7.02 -10.85
CA VAL A 170 -8.46 -6.47 -11.04
C VAL A 170 -9.39 -7.59 -11.50
N GLY A 171 -10.34 -7.95 -10.64
CA GLY A 171 -11.36 -8.95 -10.90
C GLY A 171 -12.57 -8.39 -11.67
N PRO A 172 -13.57 -9.25 -11.96
CA PRO A 172 -14.76 -8.83 -12.68
C PRO A 172 -15.65 -7.88 -11.88
N ARG A 173 -16.39 -7.04 -12.61
CA ARG A 173 -17.17 -5.88 -12.11
C ARG A 173 -18.06 -6.13 -10.89
N ASP A 174 -18.61 -7.34 -10.72
CA ASP A 174 -19.57 -7.64 -9.65
C ASP A 174 -18.93 -7.65 -8.24
N GLY A 175 -17.60 -7.55 -8.14
CA GLY A 175 -16.84 -7.52 -6.89
C GLY A 175 -16.70 -6.14 -6.22
N GLY A 176 -17.12 -5.05 -6.86
CA GLY A 176 -16.86 -3.69 -6.38
C GLY A 176 -15.47 -3.16 -6.78
N PRO A 177 -15.04 -1.99 -6.28
CA PRO A 177 -13.73 -1.44 -6.62
C PRO A 177 -12.60 -2.33 -6.09
N THR A 178 -11.52 -2.44 -6.87
CA THR A 178 -10.28 -3.06 -6.41
C THR A 178 -9.59 -2.08 -5.46
N ILE A 179 -9.25 -2.56 -4.27
CA ILE A 179 -8.59 -1.77 -3.24
C ILE A 179 -7.08 -2.02 -3.36
N ALA A 180 -6.33 -0.95 -3.53
CA ALA A 180 -4.87 -0.95 -3.65
C ALA A 180 -4.23 -0.53 -2.32
N GLY A 181 -3.03 -1.02 -2.05
CA GLY A 181 -2.37 -0.94 -0.76
C GLY A 181 -3.00 -1.83 0.31
N VAL A 182 -2.38 -1.83 1.48
CA VAL A 182 -2.81 -2.64 2.61
C VAL A 182 -4.00 -1.97 3.27
N GLU A 183 -5.13 -2.68 3.37
CA GLU A 183 -6.40 -2.13 3.87
C GLU A 183 -6.87 -0.86 3.12
N GLY A 184 -6.39 -0.66 1.89
CA GLY A 184 -6.70 0.52 1.08
C GLY A 184 -5.76 1.70 1.30
N GLU A 185 -4.65 1.52 2.01
CA GLU A 185 -3.66 2.55 2.29
C GLU A 185 -2.31 2.23 1.63
N ILE A 186 -1.74 3.24 0.97
CA ILE A 186 -0.40 3.25 0.38
C ILE A 186 0.43 4.30 1.11
N PRO A 187 1.24 3.90 2.11
CA PRO A 187 2.13 4.81 2.81
C PRO A 187 3.37 5.11 1.96
N LEU A 188 3.58 6.38 1.63
CA LEU A 188 4.79 6.87 0.97
C LEU A 188 5.82 7.33 1.99
N VAL A 189 7.10 7.32 1.60
CA VAL A 189 8.21 7.69 2.46
C VAL A 189 8.90 8.93 1.91
N ALA A 190 9.11 9.94 2.77
CA ALA A 190 9.91 11.12 2.42
C ALA A 190 11.33 10.71 2.01
N ARG A 191 11.86 11.28 0.91
CA ARG A 191 13.13 10.84 0.31
C ARG A 191 14.31 10.91 1.27
N GLU A 192 14.35 11.93 2.12
CA GLU A 192 15.38 12.12 3.14
C GLU A 192 15.41 11.02 4.21
N ASN A 193 14.32 10.27 4.36
CA ASN A 193 14.16 9.22 5.36
C ASN A 193 14.03 7.83 4.74
N ALA A 194 14.02 7.72 3.42
CA ALA A 194 13.78 6.47 2.73
C ALA A 194 15.02 5.57 2.68
N THR A 195 14.81 4.29 2.95
CA THR A 195 15.75 3.20 2.69
C THR A 195 15.09 2.24 1.71
N LYS A 196 15.80 1.87 0.65
CA LYS A 196 15.26 0.90 -0.32
C LYS A 196 15.42 -0.52 0.23
N LEU A 197 14.32 -1.22 0.49
CA LEU A 197 14.30 -2.64 0.83
C LEU A 197 14.08 -3.44 -0.46
N GLU A 198 15.10 -4.20 -0.87
CA GLU A 198 15.06 -5.05 -2.05
C GLU A 198 14.90 -6.50 -1.64
N VAL A 199 13.95 -7.21 -2.26
CA VAL A 199 13.74 -8.65 -2.08
C VAL A 199 14.06 -9.33 -3.40
N ASP A 200 15.05 -10.21 -3.38
CA ASP A 200 15.47 -10.97 -4.54
C ASP A 200 15.22 -12.46 -4.29
N PRO A 201 14.14 -13.04 -4.85
CA PRO A 201 13.82 -14.45 -4.69
C PRO A 201 14.76 -15.35 -5.51
N ALA A 202 15.66 -14.80 -6.33
CA ALA A 202 16.59 -15.60 -7.10
C ALA A 202 17.49 -16.42 -6.17
N GLY A 203 17.47 -17.74 -6.34
CA GLY A 203 18.26 -18.67 -5.55
C GLY A 203 17.58 -19.17 -4.27
N SER A 204 16.33 -18.77 -3.99
CA SER A 204 15.50 -19.44 -3.00
C SER A 204 15.25 -20.90 -3.38
N ASP A 205 15.11 -21.78 -2.39
CA ASP A 205 14.84 -23.21 -2.61
C ASP A 205 13.42 -23.49 -3.14
N THR A 206 12.56 -22.47 -3.16
CA THR A 206 11.18 -22.51 -3.63
C THR A 206 10.79 -21.22 -4.32
N ASP A 207 9.76 -21.30 -5.16
CA ASP A 207 9.17 -20.15 -5.83
C ASP A 207 8.41 -19.28 -4.82
N ILE A 208 8.95 -18.09 -4.55
CA ILE A 208 8.32 -17.07 -3.71
C ILE A 208 7.29 -16.33 -4.55
N THR A 209 6.06 -16.25 -4.05
CA THR A 209 4.91 -15.67 -4.77
C THR A 209 4.42 -14.36 -4.17
N ASP A 210 4.69 -14.12 -2.88
CA ASP A 210 4.21 -12.92 -2.18
C ASP A 210 5.26 -12.38 -1.22
N VAL A 211 5.28 -11.05 -1.10
CA VAL A 211 6.10 -10.31 -0.13
C VAL A 211 5.21 -9.35 0.63
N ALA A 212 5.42 -9.28 1.94
CA ALA A 212 4.81 -8.26 2.78
C ALA A 212 5.82 -7.64 3.73
N VAL A 213 5.60 -6.37 4.06
CA VAL A 213 6.42 -5.61 5.00
C VAL A 213 5.54 -5.02 6.08
N GLU A 214 5.86 -5.33 7.33
CA GLU A 214 5.11 -4.94 8.53
C GLU A 214 6.03 -4.20 9.48
N ASP A 215 5.67 -2.99 9.90
CA ASP A 215 6.33 -2.25 10.97
C ASP A 215 5.74 -2.64 12.34
N ASP A 216 6.58 -2.64 13.39
CA ASP A 216 6.17 -3.03 14.74
C ASP A 216 4.99 -2.21 15.29
N PHE A 217 4.84 -0.94 14.88
CA PHE A 217 3.80 -0.02 15.37
C PHE A 217 2.73 0.27 14.32
N ALA A 218 3.12 0.54 13.08
CA ALA A 218 2.17 0.87 12.01
C ALA A 218 1.48 -0.36 11.42
N GLY A 219 1.92 -1.57 11.77
CA GLY A 219 1.39 -2.80 11.20
C GLY A 219 1.82 -2.99 9.75
N ARG A 220 1.00 -3.68 8.95
CA ARG A 220 1.36 -4.06 7.58
C ARG A 220 1.27 -2.85 6.65
N LEU A 221 2.37 -2.55 5.96
CA LEU A 221 2.54 -1.37 5.09
C LEU A 221 2.63 -1.73 3.60
N TYR A 222 3.01 -2.96 3.30
CA TYR A 222 3.11 -3.50 1.95
C TYR A 222 2.67 -4.96 1.95
N ASP A 223 1.92 -5.38 0.93
CA ASP A 223 1.50 -6.76 0.72
C ASP A 223 1.17 -6.95 -0.77
N ALA A 224 2.06 -7.59 -1.52
CA ALA A 224 1.88 -7.73 -2.96
C ALA A 224 2.45 -9.05 -3.49
N PRO A 225 1.86 -9.59 -4.57
CA PRO A 225 2.42 -10.71 -5.30
C PRO A 225 3.67 -10.30 -6.08
N ILE A 226 4.61 -11.22 -6.22
CA ILE A 226 5.89 -11.05 -6.92
C ILE A 226 6.19 -12.22 -7.85
N ASP A 227 6.76 -11.92 -9.01
CA ASP A 227 7.19 -12.91 -10.03
C ASP A 227 8.72 -12.87 -10.27
N GLY A 228 9.44 -12.17 -9.40
CA GLY A 228 10.85 -11.85 -9.55
C GLY A 228 11.32 -10.85 -8.49
N PRO A 229 12.48 -10.21 -8.69
CA PRO A 229 12.98 -9.21 -7.77
C PRO A 229 12.01 -8.04 -7.63
N ASP A 230 11.79 -7.62 -6.39
CA ASP A 230 10.91 -6.50 -6.05
C ASP A 230 11.58 -5.57 -5.03
N ALA A 231 11.05 -4.35 -4.90
CA ALA A 231 11.56 -3.40 -3.92
C ALA A 231 10.51 -2.39 -3.46
N VAL A 232 10.56 -2.09 -2.17
CA VAL A 232 9.74 -1.07 -1.52
C VAL A 232 10.63 -0.11 -0.74
N TYR A 233 10.25 1.17 -0.71
CA TYR A 233 10.92 2.14 0.15
C TYR A 233 10.30 2.12 1.54
N VAL A 234 11.14 1.96 2.55
CA VAL A 234 10.76 1.93 3.96
C VAL A 234 11.37 3.13 4.69
N HIS A 235 10.70 3.63 5.71
CA HIS A 235 11.20 4.73 6.52
C HIS A 235 12.32 4.24 7.45
N ARG A 236 13.47 4.94 7.49
CA ARG A 236 14.64 4.55 8.30
C ARG A 236 14.39 4.47 9.81
N GLY A 237 13.36 5.15 10.27
CA GLY A 237 12.94 5.18 11.67
C GLY A 237 11.93 4.10 12.06
N GLY A 238 11.69 3.11 11.20
CA GLY A 238 10.82 1.96 11.49
C GLY A 238 11.62 0.69 11.76
N ALA A 239 10.94 -0.31 12.32
CA ALA A 239 11.50 -1.63 12.58
C ALA A 239 10.57 -2.69 11.99
N TYR A 240 11.10 -3.50 11.07
CA TYR A 240 10.25 -4.22 10.13
C TYR A 240 10.38 -5.73 10.25
N THR A 241 9.27 -6.40 9.97
CA THR A 241 9.21 -7.80 9.61
C THR A 241 8.92 -7.89 8.12
N THR A 242 9.84 -8.45 7.34
CA THR A 242 9.55 -8.86 5.96
C THR A 242 9.05 -10.29 5.97
N GLU A 243 7.81 -10.50 5.56
CA GLU A 243 7.21 -11.82 5.34
C GLU A 243 7.37 -12.20 3.86
N VAL A 244 7.71 -13.46 3.61
CA VAL A 244 7.65 -14.06 2.27
C VAL A 244 6.74 -15.28 2.30
N ARG A 245 6.04 -15.53 1.20
CA ARG A 245 5.22 -16.74 1.01
C ARG A 245 5.65 -17.46 -0.26
N ASP A 246 5.71 -18.78 -0.18
CA ASP A 246 5.96 -19.60 -1.37
C ASP A 246 4.68 -20.14 -2.00
N ALA A 247 4.81 -20.73 -3.19
CA ALA A 247 3.69 -21.28 -3.94
C ALA A 247 2.91 -22.40 -3.22
N ASP A 248 3.50 -23.03 -2.19
CA ASP A 248 2.83 -24.03 -1.34
C ASP A 248 2.07 -23.37 -0.16
N GLY A 249 2.15 -22.05 -0.03
CA GLY A 249 1.55 -21.26 1.04
C GLY A 249 2.37 -21.28 2.35
N GLU A 250 3.60 -21.79 2.34
CA GLU A 250 4.48 -21.77 3.50
C GLU A 250 5.08 -20.37 3.68
N ILE A 251 5.19 -19.95 4.93
CA ILE A 251 5.57 -18.59 5.30
C ILE A 251 7.01 -18.57 5.82
N GLY A 252 7.75 -17.55 5.44
CA GLY A 252 9.04 -17.15 6.03
C GLY A 252 8.97 -15.74 6.59
N ALA A 253 9.85 -15.42 7.52
CA ALA A 253 9.97 -14.07 8.06
C ALA A 253 11.44 -13.70 8.27
N VAL A 254 11.76 -12.42 8.07
CA VAL A 254 13.08 -11.84 8.29
C VAL A 254 12.93 -10.52 9.03
N ARG A 255 13.71 -10.33 10.10
CA ARG A 255 13.80 -9.07 10.83
C ARG A 255 14.67 -8.08 10.04
N VAL A 256 14.14 -6.88 9.79
CA VAL A 256 14.80 -5.84 9.00
C VAL A 256 14.75 -4.51 9.75
N ASN A 257 15.93 -4.02 10.14
CA ASN A 257 16.09 -2.70 10.76
C ASN A 257 16.99 -1.86 9.85
N PRO A 258 16.43 -0.91 9.07
CA PRO A 258 17.20 -0.03 8.21
C PRO A 258 18.31 0.70 8.96
N SER A 259 19.55 0.52 8.51
CA SER A 259 20.70 1.32 8.96
C SER A 259 21.22 2.15 7.80
N GLY A 260 21.96 3.23 8.11
CA GLY A 260 22.19 4.41 7.26
C GLY A 260 22.81 4.24 5.86
N ASP A 261 22.93 3.03 5.33
CA ASP A 261 23.44 2.73 3.99
C ASP A 261 22.38 2.92 2.88
N GLY A 262 21.16 3.36 3.21
CA GLY A 262 20.11 3.73 2.25
C GLY A 262 19.54 2.57 1.42
N ARG A 263 20.04 1.34 1.62
CA ARG A 263 19.53 0.11 1.01
C ARG A 263 19.70 -1.09 1.95
N VAL A 264 18.69 -1.95 1.99
CA VAL A 264 18.76 -3.31 2.56
C VAL A 264 18.38 -4.30 1.46
N ARG A 265 19.11 -5.42 1.35
CA ARG A 265 18.81 -6.46 0.37
C ARG A 265 18.62 -7.81 1.04
N LEU A 266 17.50 -8.46 0.74
CA LEU A 266 17.19 -9.82 1.14
C LEU A 266 17.39 -10.74 -0.07
N GLU A 267 18.48 -11.49 -0.05
CA GLU A 267 18.82 -12.45 -1.12
C GLU A 267 18.35 -13.86 -0.73
N ALA A 268 17.74 -14.58 -1.67
CA ALA A 268 17.27 -15.95 -1.50
C ALA A 268 16.48 -16.18 -0.18
N PRO A 269 15.41 -15.39 0.07
CA PRO A 269 14.61 -15.55 1.28
C PRO A 269 14.03 -16.95 1.38
N GLN A 270 13.99 -17.48 2.60
CA GLN A 270 13.55 -18.84 2.90
C GLN A 270 12.18 -18.81 3.59
N THR A 271 11.36 -19.84 3.38
CA THR A 271 10.12 -20.09 4.09
C THR A 271 10.23 -21.34 4.97
N GLY A 272 9.29 -21.51 5.90
CA GLY A 272 9.22 -22.67 6.77
C GLY A 272 9.84 -22.46 8.15
N LYS A 273 9.96 -23.57 8.88
CA LYS A 273 10.27 -23.59 10.31
C LYS A 273 11.61 -22.95 10.66
N ALA A 274 12.67 -23.20 9.89
CA ALA A 274 13.98 -22.62 10.13
C ALA A 274 13.98 -21.10 10.01
N SER A 275 13.33 -20.55 8.96
CA SER A 275 13.21 -19.10 8.76
C SER A 275 12.46 -18.45 9.91
N LEU A 276 11.28 -18.98 10.26
CA LEU A 276 10.46 -18.44 11.34
C LEU A 276 11.18 -18.54 12.69
N ALA A 277 11.82 -19.66 13.00
CA ALA A 277 12.57 -19.82 14.24
C ALA A 277 13.78 -18.87 14.32
N LYS A 278 14.44 -18.58 13.20
CA LYS A 278 15.51 -17.58 13.15
C LYS A 278 14.97 -16.17 13.42
N TYR A 279 13.85 -15.81 12.79
CA TYR A 279 13.18 -14.54 13.06
C TYR A 279 12.83 -14.37 14.55
N LEU A 280 12.29 -15.41 15.20
CA LEU A 280 11.99 -15.36 16.64
C LEU A 280 13.25 -15.11 17.47
N ALA A 281 14.39 -15.69 17.07
CA ALA A 281 15.66 -15.47 17.74
C ALA A 281 16.16 -14.03 17.57
N ASP A 282 16.12 -13.51 16.33
CA ASP A 282 16.57 -12.15 16.02
C ASP A 282 15.76 -11.10 16.79
N VAL A 283 14.42 -11.23 16.84
CA VAL A 283 13.56 -10.31 17.61
C VAL A 283 13.82 -10.44 19.12
N ALA A 284 14.00 -11.67 19.64
CA ALA A 284 14.27 -11.87 21.06
C ALA A 284 15.62 -11.29 21.49
N ASP A 285 16.68 -11.47 20.70
CA ASP A 285 18.00 -10.91 20.95
C ASP A 285 17.97 -9.37 20.90
N GLU A 286 17.31 -8.79 19.90
CA GLU A 286 17.10 -7.34 19.76
C GLU A 286 16.38 -6.77 20.98
N THR A 287 15.27 -7.40 21.37
CA THR A 287 14.46 -6.96 22.51
C THR A 287 15.24 -7.09 23.83
N ALA A 288 16.00 -8.18 24.01
CA ALA A 288 16.84 -8.37 25.20
C ALA A 288 17.90 -7.27 25.32
N ALA A 289 18.55 -6.91 24.21
CA ALA A 289 19.56 -5.86 24.17
C ALA A 289 18.96 -4.48 24.53
N ALA A 290 17.76 -4.16 24.02
CA ALA A 290 17.06 -2.92 24.35
C ALA A 290 16.73 -2.84 25.86
N VAL A 291 16.22 -3.93 26.44
CA VAL A 291 15.92 -4.02 27.88
C VAL A 291 17.19 -3.92 28.73
N ALA A 292 18.27 -4.59 28.34
CA ALA A 292 19.55 -4.57 29.05
C ALA A 292 20.17 -3.16 29.09
N ALA A 293 20.07 -2.40 27.99
CA ALA A 293 20.57 -1.04 27.92
C ALA A 293 19.92 -0.10 28.95
N VAL A 294 18.66 -0.34 29.32
CA VAL A 294 17.98 0.39 30.40
C VAL A 294 18.57 0.03 31.77
N GLY A 295 18.81 -1.27 32.01
CA GLY A 295 19.34 -1.76 33.29
C GLY A 295 20.77 -1.33 33.60
N ASP A 296 21.56 -0.98 32.59
CA ASP A 296 22.95 -0.51 32.72
C ASP A 296 23.07 1.03 32.83
N GLY A 297 21.98 1.78 32.58
CA GLY A 297 21.97 3.24 32.56
C GLY A 297 21.88 3.94 33.92
N ASP A 298 21.68 3.19 35.02
CA ASP A 298 21.42 3.74 36.37
C ASP A 298 22.67 3.71 37.30
N ASP A 299 23.89 3.74 36.75
CA ASP A 299 25.15 3.89 37.52
C ASP A 299 25.38 5.35 38.01
N GLY A 300 24.30 6.03 38.41
CA GLY A 300 24.30 7.37 39.00
C GLY A 300 24.47 7.36 40.51
N GLU A 301 25.72 7.41 40.98
CA GLU A 301 26.16 7.80 42.33
C GLU A 301 25.52 7.04 43.52
N VAL A 302 26.22 5.99 43.95
CA VAL A 302 25.95 5.17 45.14
C VAL A 302 25.76 6.02 46.40
N GLY A 303 24.50 6.15 46.83
CA GLY A 303 24.09 6.72 48.10
C GLY A 303 23.13 5.80 48.85
N ASP A 304 23.69 5.00 49.74
CA ASP A 304 23.06 4.32 50.89
C ASP A 304 22.42 2.93 50.67
N GLU A 305 22.79 2.02 51.57
CA GLU A 305 22.54 0.58 51.57
C GLU A 305 21.05 0.25 51.86
N SER A 306 20.20 0.27 50.84
CA SER A 306 18.87 -0.36 50.90
C SER A 306 18.87 -1.72 50.19
N PRO A 307 18.21 -2.75 50.75
CA PRO A 307 18.31 -4.12 50.25
C PRO A 307 17.63 -4.27 48.87
N MET A 308 18.46 -4.28 47.83
CA MET A 308 18.32 -4.80 46.45
C MET A 308 17.04 -5.62 46.14
N THR A 309 15.87 -4.99 46.21
CA THR A 309 14.57 -5.50 45.75
C THR A 309 13.93 -4.36 44.96
N GLY A 310 14.60 -3.94 43.89
CA GLY A 310 14.20 -2.77 43.10
C GLY A 310 13.82 -3.13 41.65
N PRO A 311 13.17 -2.20 40.93
CA PRO A 311 12.78 -2.36 39.52
C PRO A 311 13.91 -2.84 38.60
N GLY A 312 15.16 -2.45 38.86
CA GLY A 312 16.32 -2.89 38.07
C GLY A 312 16.58 -4.42 38.09
N ASN A 313 16.21 -5.12 39.16
CA ASN A 313 16.30 -6.59 39.19
C ASN A 313 15.23 -7.25 38.30
N ALA A 314 14.04 -6.65 38.20
CA ALA A 314 12.97 -7.13 37.32
C ALA A 314 13.34 -6.91 35.83
N VAL A 315 13.88 -5.73 35.49
CA VAL A 315 14.39 -5.41 34.14
C VAL A 315 15.49 -6.40 33.71
N ARG A 316 16.47 -6.67 34.58
CA ARG A 316 17.51 -7.67 34.29
C ARG A 316 16.95 -9.09 34.15
N GLY A 317 15.94 -9.43 34.95
CA GLY A 317 15.23 -10.71 34.85
C GLY A 317 14.51 -10.88 33.50
N LEU A 318 13.86 -9.82 33.03
CA LEU A 318 13.20 -9.77 31.72
C LEU A 318 14.21 -9.94 30.57
N ALA A 319 15.33 -9.21 30.59
CA ALA A 319 16.39 -9.37 29.59
C ALA A 319 16.91 -10.82 29.54
N THR A 320 17.16 -11.42 30.71
CA THR A 320 17.63 -12.81 30.81
C THR A 320 16.60 -13.81 30.24
N ALA A 321 15.31 -13.57 30.42
CA ALA A 321 14.28 -14.44 29.87
C ALA A 321 14.13 -14.31 28.35
N LEU A 322 14.28 -13.09 27.81
CA LEU A 322 14.32 -12.85 26.37
C LEU A 322 15.54 -13.53 25.72
N GLU A 323 16.72 -13.45 26.34
CA GLU A 323 17.91 -14.20 25.89
C GLU A 323 17.65 -15.72 25.85
N ALA A 324 16.93 -16.25 26.84
CA ALA A 324 16.57 -17.67 26.89
C ALA A 324 15.59 -18.07 25.77
N VAL A 325 14.68 -17.18 25.38
CA VAL A 325 13.82 -17.34 24.18
C VAL A 325 14.68 -17.37 22.93
N GLY A 326 15.57 -16.39 22.76
CA GLY A 326 16.45 -16.30 21.59
C GLY A 326 17.30 -17.56 21.40
N GLU A 327 17.87 -18.09 22.49
CA GLU A 327 18.66 -19.33 22.45
C GLU A 327 17.82 -20.59 22.17
N ALA A 328 16.57 -20.66 22.64
CA ALA A 328 15.67 -21.77 22.28
C ALA A 328 15.25 -21.69 20.80
N ALA A 329 14.94 -20.50 20.31
CA ALA A 329 14.55 -20.23 18.93
C ALA A 329 15.71 -20.52 17.95
N ARG A 330 16.94 -20.11 18.27
CA ARG A 330 18.14 -20.42 17.48
C ARG A 330 18.37 -21.92 17.36
N ARG A 331 18.24 -22.64 18.48
CA ARG A 331 18.31 -24.12 18.47
C ARG A 331 17.18 -24.73 17.64
N ALA A 332 15.97 -24.19 17.67
CA ALA A 332 14.89 -24.64 16.80
C ALA A 332 15.25 -24.45 15.32
N ALA A 333 15.78 -23.30 14.94
CA ALA A 333 16.20 -23.00 13.57
C ALA A 333 17.29 -23.95 13.08
N GLU A 334 18.32 -24.20 13.90
CA GLU A 334 19.38 -25.17 13.60
C GLU A 334 18.82 -26.59 13.41
N ARG A 335 17.91 -27.04 14.29
CA ARG A 335 17.31 -28.37 14.16
C ARG A 335 16.44 -28.49 12.92
N ALA A 336 15.71 -27.44 12.57
CA ALA A 336 14.90 -27.39 11.38
C ALA A 336 15.79 -27.47 10.12
N ALA A 337 16.86 -26.67 10.04
CA ALA A 337 17.85 -26.72 8.96
C ALA A 337 18.55 -28.10 8.85
N GLU A 338 18.74 -28.82 9.96
CA GLU A 338 19.25 -30.19 9.98
C GLU A 338 18.20 -31.27 9.60
N GLY A 339 16.97 -30.88 9.27
CA GLY A 339 15.86 -31.78 8.94
C GLY A 339 15.23 -32.49 10.15
N LYS A 340 15.50 -32.05 11.38
CA LYS A 340 15.08 -32.71 12.62
C LYS A 340 13.77 -32.13 13.18
N ARG A 341 12.66 -32.31 12.44
CA ARG A 341 11.33 -31.75 12.79
C ARG A 341 10.96 -31.88 14.27
N GLY A 342 10.91 -33.10 14.81
CA GLY A 342 10.48 -33.29 16.21
C GLY A 342 11.36 -32.57 17.24
N ARG A 343 12.66 -32.39 16.96
CA ARG A 343 13.55 -31.60 17.84
C ARG A 343 13.37 -30.10 17.67
N ALA A 344 13.03 -29.65 16.47
CA ALA A 344 12.67 -28.26 16.23
C ALA A 344 11.36 -27.91 16.95
N ASP A 345 10.35 -28.78 16.86
CA ASP A 345 9.06 -28.62 17.53
C ASP A 345 9.22 -28.59 19.06
N GLU A 346 10.00 -29.52 19.64
CA GLU A 346 10.33 -29.51 21.08
C GLU A 346 10.94 -28.16 21.54
N ASN A 347 11.80 -27.55 20.72
CA ASN A 347 12.40 -26.26 21.04
C ASN A 347 11.43 -25.09 20.85
N LEU A 348 10.53 -25.15 19.86
CA LEU A 348 9.49 -24.13 19.64
C LEU A 348 8.41 -24.16 20.72
N ASP A 349 8.05 -25.33 21.22
CA ASP A 349 7.19 -25.44 22.41
C ASP A 349 7.86 -24.81 23.63
N ALA A 350 9.18 -25.02 23.80
CA ALA A 350 9.93 -24.35 24.86
C ALA A 350 9.97 -22.81 24.69
N VAL A 351 10.07 -22.31 23.45
CA VAL A 351 9.96 -20.88 23.14
C VAL A 351 8.61 -20.33 23.61
N ARG A 352 7.50 -21.02 23.31
CA ARG A 352 6.16 -20.59 23.74
C ARG A 352 6.03 -20.52 25.26
N ASP A 353 6.46 -21.57 25.96
CA ASP A 353 6.48 -21.60 27.42
C ASP A 353 7.32 -20.46 28.02
N GLN A 354 8.39 -20.06 27.35
CA GLN A 354 9.24 -18.95 27.78
C GLN A 354 8.61 -17.58 27.46
N LEU A 355 7.93 -17.42 26.32
CA LEU A 355 7.21 -16.19 25.98
C LEU A 355 6.08 -15.88 26.96
N GLU A 356 5.38 -16.90 27.48
CA GLU A 356 4.39 -16.73 28.56
C GLU A 356 5.04 -16.19 29.85
N ARG A 357 6.26 -16.63 30.16
CA ARG A 357 7.02 -16.13 31.31
C ARG A 357 7.51 -14.70 31.08
N VAL A 358 7.98 -14.39 29.87
CA VAL A 358 8.39 -13.04 29.48
C VAL A 358 7.22 -12.06 29.65
N GLN A 359 6.01 -12.43 29.23
CA GLN A 359 4.81 -11.61 29.44
C GLN A 359 4.54 -11.34 30.93
N SER A 360 4.70 -12.36 31.77
CA SER A 360 4.54 -12.21 33.23
C SER A 360 5.62 -11.30 33.83
N GLN A 361 6.86 -11.43 33.37
CA GLN A 361 7.98 -10.61 33.83
C GLN A 361 7.94 -9.16 33.32
N LEU A 362 7.36 -8.92 32.13
CA LEU A 362 7.14 -7.57 31.62
C LEU A 362 6.24 -6.77 32.56
N ILE A 363 5.19 -7.39 33.08
CA ILE A 363 4.28 -6.78 34.07
C ILE A 363 5.04 -6.42 35.36
N GLU A 364 5.98 -7.26 35.80
CA GLU A 364 6.79 -6.98 36.99
C GLU A 364 7.86 -5.90 36.72
N ALA A 365 8.34 -5.80 35.48
CA ALA A 365 9.38 -4.87 35.07
C ALA A 365 8.85 -3.51 34.60
N SER A 366 7.54 -3.35 34.41
CA SER A 366 6.93 -2.15 33.80
C SER A 366 7.31 -0.86 34.54
N GLU A 367 7.35 -0.87 35.88
CA GLU A 367 7.75 0.31 36.68
C GLU A 367 9.21 0.75 36.45
N GLY A 368 10.05 -0.14 35.92
CA GLY A 368 11.47 0.11 35.64
C GLY A 368 11.78 0.35 34.16
N LEU A 369 10.79 0.33 33.27
CA LEU A 369 10.97 0.50 31.83
C LEU A 369 10.43 1.85 31.35
N PRO A 370 11.06 2.48 30.35
CA PRO A 370 10.45 3.57 29.60
C PRO A 370 9.15 3.14 28.91
N ASP A 371 8.12 4.00 28.94
CA ASP A 371 6.77 3.71 28.40
C ASP A 371 6.77 3.37 26.90
N ASP A 372 7.65 3.98 26.11
CA ASP A 372 7.85 3.68 24.69
C ASP A 372 8.44 2.28 24.49
N LEU A 373 9.44 1.92 25.28
CA LEU A 373 10.05 0.58 25.24
C LEU A 373 9.08 -0.51 25.72
N GLU A 374 8.31 -0.27 26.78
CA GLU A 374 7.28 -1.22 27.23
C GLU A 374 6.27 -1.52 26.12
N ARG A 375 5.80 -0.49 25.42
CA ARG A 375 4.89 -0.63 24.27
C ARG A 375 5.54 -1.40 23.12
N ALA A 376 6.79 -1.08 22.77
CA ALA A 376 7.52 -1.79 21.72
C ALA A 376 7.65 -3.29 22.04
N ILE A 377 7.99 -3.63 23.29
CA ILE A 377 8.06 -5.03 23.75
C ILE A 377 6.68 -5.70 23.63
N GLY A 378 5.61 -5.00 24.03
CA GLY A 378 4.24 -5.50 23.88
C GLY A 378 3.91 -5.90 22.44
N HIS A 379 4.14 -4.98 21.48
CA HIS A 379 3.91 -5.24 20.06
C HIS A 379 4.76 -6.40 19.52
N ARG A 380 6.05 -6.45 19.88
CA ARG A 380 6.96 -7.54 19.49
C ARG A 380 6.51 -8.89 20.05
N LEU A 381 6.04 -8.95 21.30
CA LEU A 381 5.55 -10.18 21.91
C LEU A 381 4.29 -10.71 21.18
N GLU A 382 3.39 -9.84 20.75
CA GLU A 382 2.23 -10.25 19.94
C GLU A 382 2.66 -10.85 18.60
N GLN A 383 3.61 -10.22 17.91
CA GLN A 383 4.17 -10.74 16.66
C GLN A 383 4.89 -12.08 16.86
N VAL A 384 5.81 -12.15 17.82
CA VAL A 384 6.61 -13.35 18.11
C VAL A 384 5.72 -14.52 18.55
N ASN A 385 4.66 -14.28 19.33
CA ASN A 385 3.67 -15.32 19.65
C ASN A 385 3.00 -15.86 18.38
N ARG A 386 2.45 -14.99 17.52
CA ARG A 386 1.83 -15.38 16.24
C ARG A 386 2.78 -16.18 15.35
N ARG A 387 4.03 -15.73 15.25
CA ARG A 387 5.07 -16.36 14.42
C ARG A 387 5.55 -17.69 15.00
N SER A 388 5.54 -17.85 16.32
CA SER A 388 5.84 -19.14 16.96
C SER A 388 4.78 -20.21 16.66
N GLU A 389 3.50 -19.81 16.59
CA GLU A 389 2.41 -20.70 16.19
C GLU A 389 2.52 -21.09 14.72
N GLN A 390 2.80 -20.11 13.84
CA GLN A 390 3.07 -20.38 12.43
C GLN A 390 4.28 -21.30 12.26
N ALA A 391 5.34 -21.11 13.03
CA ALA A 391 6.54 -21.96 12.98
C ALA A 391 6.20 -23.42 13.35
N LEU A 392 5.40 -23.64 14.39
CA LEU A 392 4.95 -24.99 14.77
C LEU A 392 4.06 -25.63 13.70
N ALA A 393 3.16 -24.84 13.09
CA ALA A 393 2.26 -25.31 12.05
C ALA A 393 2.97 -25.59 10.72
N ALA A 394 4.11 -24.93 10.46
CA ALA A 394 4.86 -25.06 9.22
C ALA A 394 5.23 -26.52 8.92
N THR A 395 4.89 -26.97 7.73
CA THR A 395 5.25 -28.32 7.29
C THR A 395 6.66 -28.33 6.72
N LYS A 396 7.10 -27.21 6.13
CA LYS A 396 8.46 -27.04 5.62
C LYS A 396 9.46 -26.81 6.77
N LEU A 397 10.68 -27.34 6.60
CA LEU A 397 11.75 -27.29 7.61
C LEU A 397 12.75 -26.20 7.30
#